data_AF-A0A7Y5XPH4-F1
#
_entry.id   AF-A0A7Y5XPH4-F1
#
_cell.length_a   1.000
_cell.length_b   1.000
_cell.length_c   1.000
_cell.angle_alpha   90.00
_cell.angle_beta   90.00
_cell.angle_gamma   90.00
#
_symmetry.space_group_name_H-M   'P 1'
#
loop_
_entity.id
_entity.type
_entity.pdbx_description
1 polymer ?
#
loop_
_entity_poly.entity_id
_entity_poly.type
_entity_poly.pdbx_seq_one_letter_code
_entity_poly.pdbx_strand_id
1 'polypeptide(L)'
;MRHIPQHAAPHIPTLTSKPAARKRCLEPADSVVGGETVVGREVLCTAVARRFLGCMVKLNIDRPYGSTHPVHGFIFHANFGYVRNFETPKGDELRAYYLGENVSLEVVTGECIAIIYGAEDKSDEGKLIVVPPGMELSNRAIVAAVAFQEIHGVVVSRG
;
A
#
# COMPACT_ATOMS: atom_id res chain seq x y z
N MET A 1 34.36 36.66 26.48
CA MET A 1 33.76 35.36 26.11
C MET A 1 32.31 35.37 26.61
N ARG A 2 31.32 35.34 25.71
CA ARG A 2 29.90 35.35 26.08
C ARG A 2 29.39 33.90 26.12
N HIS A 3 28.92 33.44 27.27
CA HIS A 3 28.27 32.15 27.43
C HIS A 3 26.90 32.19 26.72
N ILE A 4 26.67 31.28 25.78
CA ILE A 4 25.35 31.03 25.18
C ILE A 4 24.69 29.94 26.04
N PRO A 5 23.49 30.15 26.60
CA PRO A 5 22.78 29.09 27.30
C PRO A 5 22.22 28.09 26.28
N GLN A 6 22.45 26.80 26.54
CA GLN A 6 21.88 25.71 25.75
C GLN A 6 20.38 25.63 26.04
N HIS A 7 19.55 25.98 25.05
CA HIS A 7 18.11 25.72 25.11
C HIS A 7 17.87 24.20 25.06
N ALA A 8 17.32 23.64 26.14
CA ALA A 8 16.81 22.28 26.14
C ALA A 8 15.67 22.15 25.13
N ALA A 9 15.71 21.10 24.31
CA ALA A 9 14.63 20.77 23.38
C ALA A 9 13.34 20.41 24.16
N PRO A 10 12.15 20.77 23.65
CA PRO A 10 10.90 20.42 24.30
C PRO A 10 10.70 18.90 24.28
N HIS A 11 10.44 18.32 25.46
CA HIS A 11 10.02 16.94 25.60
C HIS A 11 8.66 16.74 24.93
N ILE A 12 8.61 15.98 23.84
CA ILE A 12 7.37 15.52 23.22
C ILE A 12 6.84 14.34 24.05
N PRO A 13 5.63 14.41 24.61
CA PRO A 13 5.08 13.29 25.38
C PRO A 13 4.79 12.12 24.43
N THR A 14 5.35 10.96 24.76
CA THR A 14 5.09 9.70 24.05
C THR A 14 3.63 9.32 24.24
N LEU A 15 2.82 9.49 23.19
CA LEU A 15 1.45 8.97 23.14
C LEU A 15 1.52 7.44 23.09
N THR A 16 1.31 6.80 24.23
CA THR A 16 1.07 5.36 24.29
C THR A 16 -0.32 5.08 23.72
N SER A 17 -0.43 4.84 22.42
CA SER A 17 -1.68 4.37 21.82
C SER A 17 -1.89 2.89 22.18
N LYS A 18 -2.98 2.63 22.92
CA LYS A 18 -3.51 1.29 23.20
C LYS A 18 -3.71 0.52 21.89
N PRO A 19 -3.32 -0.77 21.78
CA PRO A 19 -3.47 -1.49 20.52
C PRO A 19 -4.96 -1.75 20.25
N ALA A 20 -5.50 -1.10 19.21
CA ALA A 20 -6.76 -1.51 18.62
C ALA A 20 -6.59 -2.94 18.07
N ALA A 21 -7.59 -3.80 18.27
CA ALA A 21 -7.59 -5.15 17.76
C ALA A 21 -7.45 -5.12 16.23
N ARG A 22 -6.23 -5.33 15.72
CA ARG A 22 -5.92 -5.33 14.29
C ARG A 22 -6.52 -6.59 13.67
N LYS A 23 -7.34 -6.42 12.62
CA LYS A 23 -7.91 -7.55 11.88
C LYS A 23 -6.76 -8.35 11.26
N ARG A 24 -6.72 -9.66 11.56
CA ARG A 24 -5.81 -10.59 10.92
C ARG A 24 -6.15 -10.64 9.42
N CYS A 25 -5.14 -10.55 8.57
CA CYS A 25 -5.29 -10.69 7.12
C CYS A 25 -5.84 -12.08 6.76
N LEU A 26 -6.44 -12.21 5.57
CA LEU A 26 -6.75 -13.53 5.00
C LEU A 26 -5.46 -14.34 4.88
N GLU A 27 -5.50 -15.58 5.36
CA GLU A 27 -4.49 -16.59 5.03
C GLU A 27 -4.75 -17.08 3.59
N PRO A 28 -3.71 -17.46 2.82
CA PRO A 28 -3.84 -17.85 1.41
C PRO A 28 -4.74 -19.08 1.14
N ALA A 29 -5.23 -19.76 2.19
CA ALA A 29 -6.08 -20.94 2.09
C ALA A 29 -7.60 -20.65 2.09
N ASP A 30 -8.03 -19.40 2.26
CA ASP A 30 -9.44 -19.01 2.09
C ASP A 30 -9.79 -18.89 0.59
N SER A 31 -9.59 -19.99 -0.15
CA SER A 31 -10.08 -20.16 -1.51
C SER A 31 -11.59 -19.98 -1.50
N VAL A 32 -12.09 -19.01 -2.27
CA VAL A 32 -13.52 -18.75 -2.42
C VAL A 32 -14.19 -19.97 -3.08
N VAL A 33 -14.74 -20.86 -2.26
CA VAL A 33 -15.66 -21.91 -2.72
C VAL A 33 -17.09 -21.40 -2.52
N GLY A 34 -17.78 -21.23 -3.65
CA GLY A 34 -19.23 -21.44 -3.76
C GLY A 34 -20.14 -20.34 -3.21
N GLY A 35 -20.73 -19.57 -4.12
CA GLY A 35 -21.89 -18.71 -3.84
C GLY A 35 -22.17 -17.82 -5.04
N GLU A 36 -23.01 -18.28 -5.96
CA GLU A 36 -23.39 -17.55 -7.17
C GLU A 36 -24.04 -16.20 -6.81
N THR A 37 -23.34 -15.12 -7.13
CA THR A 37 -23.96 -13.84 -7.48
C THR A 37 -23.23 -13.38 -8.72
N VAL A 38 -23.97 -13.22 -9.82
CA VAL A 38 -23.42 -12.76 -11.10
C VAL A 38 -22.99 -11.31 -10.92
N VAL A 39 -21.75 -11.12 -10.48
CA VAL A 39 -21.04 -9.86 -10.61
C VAL A 39 -20.18 -10.01 -11.85
N GLY A 40 -20.40 -9.14 -12.85
CA GLY A 40 -19.64 -9.15 -14.10
C GLY A 40 -18.14 -9.25 -13.83
N ARG A 41 -17.43 -10.01 -14.66
CA ARG A 41 -16.02 -10.38 -14.49
C ARG A 41 -15.07 -9.19 -14.23
N GLU A 42 -15.49 -7.96 -14.56
CA GLU A 42 -14.77 -6.70 -14.31
C GLU A 42 -14.71 -6.25 -12.83
N VAL A 43 -15.55 -6.76 -11.91
CA VAL A 43 -15.67 -6.23 -10.53
C VAL A 43 -14.87 -7.03 -9.49
N LEU A 44 -14.38 -8.22 -9.83
CA LEU A 44 -13.92 -9.19 -8.84
C LEU A 44 -12.55 -8.84 -8.22
N CYS A 45 -11.60 -8.33 -9.01
CA CYS A 45 -10.27 -7.93 -8.51
C CYS A 45 -10.37 -6.75 -7.51
N THR A 46 -11.26 -5.81 -7.80
CA THR A 46 -11.57 -4.69 -6.90
C THR A 46 -12.17 -5.18 -5.57
N ALA A 47 -13.11 -6.13 -5.62
CA ALA A 47 -13.69 -6.71 -4.40
C ALA A 47 -12.64 -7.42 -3.54
N VAL A 48 -11.69 -8.11 -4.18
CA VAL A 48 -10.56 -8.76 -3.52
C VAL A 48 -9.65 -7.75 -2.82
N ALA A 49 -9.20 -6.70 -3.52
CA ALA A 49 -8.33 -5.68 -2.94
C ALA A 49 -8.98 -5.01 -1.72
N ARG A 50 -10.30 -4.76 -1.76
CA ARG A 50 -11.08 -4.18 -0.65
C ARG A 50 -11.02 -4.99 0.65
N ARG A 51 -10.79 -6.30 0.58
CA ARG A 51 -10.65 -7.15 1.79
C ARG A 51 -9.37 -6.85 2.58
N PHE A 52 -8.39 -6.20 1.96
CA PHE A 52 -7.13 -5.85 2.61
C PHE A 52 -7.19 -4.52 3.37
N LEU A 53 -8.23 -3.70 3.21
CA LEU A 53 -8.34 -2.40 3.89
C LEU A 53 -8.35 -2.53 5.42
N GLY A 54 -7.32 -1.95 6.04
CA GLY A 54 -7.02 -1.96 7.46
C GLY A 54 -6.44 -3.28 7.98
N CYS A 55 -5.85 -4.08 7.09
CA CYS A 55 -5.18 -5.32 7.44
C CYS A 55 -3.65 -5.17 7.32
N MET A 56 -2.93 -5.99 8.09
CA MET A 56 -1.46 -6.08 8.02
C MET A 56 -1.05 -6.98 6.85
N VAL A 57 -0.35 -6.42 5.86
CA VAL A 57 0.02 -7.09 4.61
C VAL A 57 1.53 -7.23 4.53
N LYS A 58 2.00 -8.44 4.24
CA LYS A 58 3.40 -8.71 3.91
C LYS A 58 3.60 -8.61 2.40
N LEU A 59 4.55 -7.79 1.98
CA LEU A 59 4.90 -7.53 0.60
C LEU A 59 6.27 -8.08 0.26
N ASN A 60 6.39 -8.65 -0.94
CA ASN A 60 7.64 -8.92 -1.61
C ASN A 60 7.88 -7.79 -2.63
N ILE A 61 9.01 -7.09 -2.51
CA ILE A 61 9.34 -5.92 -3.30
C ILE A 61 10.22 -6.34 -4.49
N ASP A 62 9.68 -6.18 -5.70
CA ASP A 62 10.38 -6.48 -6.95
C ASP A 62 10.80 -5.21 -7.70
N ARG A 63 10.34 -4.04 -7.26
CA ARG A 63 10.72 -2.70 -7.74
C ARG A 63 11.04 -1.81 -6.54
N PRO A 64 12.25 -1.90 -5.98
CA PRO A 64 12.60 -1.15 -4.78
C PRO A 64 12.71 0.36 -5.04
N TYR A 65 12.57 1.15 -3.98
CA TYR A 65 12.81 2.59 -4.02
C TYR A 65 14.18 2.91 -4.64
N GLY A 66 14.21 3.85 -5.58
CA GLY A 66 15.42 4.26 -6.29
C GLY A 66 15.80 3.35 -7.46
N SER A 67 15.10 2.22 -7.68
CA SER A 67 15.32 1.41 -8.87
C SER A 67 14.81 2.09 -10.14
N THR A 68 15.39 1.73 -11.29
CA THR A 68 14.96 2.23 -12.59
C THR A 68 13.99 1.25 -13.25
N HIS A 69 12.94 1.78 -13.87
CA HIS A 69 12.01 0.97 -14.65
C HIS A 69 12.72 0.35 -15.85
N PRO A 70 12.65 -0.98 -16.04
CA PRO A 70 13.47 -1.68 -17.04
C PRO A 70 13.18 -1.27 -18.48
N VAL A 71 11.93 -0.86 -18.77
CA VAL A 71 11.49 -0.42 -20.11
C VAL A 71 11.48 1.11 -20.27
N HIS A 72 10.80 1.82 -19.37
CA HIS A 72 10.53 3.26 -19.50
C HIS A 72 11.58 4.19 -18.87
N GLY A 73 12.56 3.65 -18.12
CA GLY A 73 13.71 4.42 -17.64
C GLY A 73 13.45 5.44 -16.52
N PHE A 74 12.22 5.56 -16.00
CA PHE A 74 11.93 6.40 -14.83
C PHE A 74 12.38 5.74 -13.52
N ILE A 75 12.50 6.53 -12.45
CA ILE A 75 12.92 6.05 -11.12
C ILE A 75 11.67 5.76 -10.28
N PHE A 76 11.66 4.62 -9.59
CA PHE A 76 10.65 4.30 -8.60
C PHE A 76 10.87 5.15 -7.33
N HIS A 77 9.96 6.09 -7.09
CA HIS A 77 9.96 6.92 -5.88
C HIS A 77 9.17 6.31 -4.71
N ALA A 78 8.84 5.03 -4.81
CA ALA A 78 8.22 4.21 -3.79
C ALA A 78 8.68 2.76 -3.94
N ASN A 79 8.62 1.97 -2.87
CA ASN A 79 8.78 0.52 -2.99
C ASN A 79 7.50 -0.05 -3.62
N PHE A 80 7.65 -0.80 -4.70
CA PHE A 80 6.54 -1.43 -5.41
C PHE A 80 6.76 -2.95 -5.51
N GLY A 81 5.69 -3.70 -5.26
CA GLY A 81 5.78 -5.14 -5.05
C GLY A 81 4.42 -5.82 -5.12
N TYR A 82 4.35 -6.99 -4.48
CA TYR A 82 3.19 -7.87 -4.54
C TYR A 82 2.98 -8.67 -3.25
N VAL A 83 1.77 -9.19 -3.07
CA VAL A 83 1.44 -10.15 -2.01
C VAL A 83 1.78 -11.56 -2.48
N ARG A 84 2.80 -12.18 -1.89
CA ARG A 84 3.24 -13.52 -2.28
C ARG A 84 2.18 -14.58 -1.99
N ASN A 85 2.07 -15.59 -2.86
CA ASN A 85 1.10 -16.69 -2.78
C ASN A 85 -0.37 -16.22 -2.80
N PHE A 86 -0.62 -15.05 -3.37
CA PHE A 86 -1.95 -14.52 -3.59
C PHE A 86 -2.10 -14.21 -5.08
N GLU A 87 -3.05 -14.88 -5.72
CA GLU A 87 -3.41 -14.65 -7.13
C GLU A 87 -4.75 -13.92 -7.18
N THR A 88 -4.84 -12.90 -8.02
CA THR A 88 -6.11 -12.24 -8.35
C THR A 88 -6.99 -13.22 -9.13
N PRO A 89 -8.30 -12.96 -9.24
CA PRO A 89 -9.18 -13.75 -10.10
C PRO A 89 -8.76 -13.79 -11.59
N LYS A 90 -7.85 -12.91 -12.03
CA LYS A 90 -7.26 -12.92 -13.36
C LYS A 90 -6.00 -13.80 -13.47
N GLY A 91 -5.50 -14.33 -12.35
CA GLY A 91 -4.29 -15.14 -12.26
C GLY A 91 -3.02 -14.34 -12.04
N ASP A 92 -3.12 -13.01 -11.90
CA ASP A 92 -1.99 -12.11 -11.67
C ASP A 92 -1.71 -11.91 -10.18
N GLU A 93 -0.51 -11.46 -9.82
CA GLU A 93 -0.19 -11.17 -8.41
C GLU A 93 -0.88 -9.87 -7.95
N LEU A 94 -1.39 -9.83 -6.71
CA LEU A 94 -1.95 -8.60 -6.15
C LEU A 94 -0.85 -7.57 -5.87
N ARG A 95 -0.82 -6.53 -6.70
CA ARG A 95 0.20 -5.47 -6.66
C ARG A 95 -0.03 -4.47 -5.52
N ALA A 96 1.06 -3.93 -4.99
CA ALA A 96 1.02 -2.98 -3.88
C ALA A 96 2.18 -1.98 -3.91
N TYR A 97 1.90 -0.75 -3.46
CA TYR A 97 2.92 0.23 -3.07
C TYR A 97 3.12 0.19 -1.55
N TYR A 98 4.37 0.28 -1.12
CA TYR A 98 4.73 0.59 0.26
C TYR A 98 5.23 2.04 0.34
N LEU A 99 4.50 2.90 1.04
CA LEU A 99 4.79 4.32 1.20
C LEU A 99 5.23 4.64 2.63
N GLY A 100 6.04 5.69 2.80
CA GLY A 100 6.50 6.17 4.11
C GLY A 100 7.96 5.91 4.43
N GLU A 101 8.65 5.12 3.60
CA GLU A 101 10.09 4.87 3.71
C GLU A 101 10.78 5.09 2.36
N ASN A 102 11.81 5.94 2.33
CA ASN A 102 12.58 6.30 1.14
C ASN A 102 13.88 5.50 1.06
N VAL A 103 13.81 4.20 1.35
CA VAL A 103 14.93 3.25 1.29
C VAL A 103 14.51 2.02 0.49
N SER A 104 15.48 1.38 -0.17
CA SER A 104 15.25 0.12 -0.89
C SER A 104 14.90 -1.00 0.08
N LEU A 105 13.82 -1.73 -0.19
CA LEU A 105 13.36 -2.86 0.61
C LEU A 105 13.24 -4.12 -0.26
N GLU A 106 13.39 -5.29 0.34
CA GLU A 106 13.15 -6.59 -0.32
C GLU A 106 11.84 -7.23 0.14
N VAL A 107 11.57 -7.17 1.45
CA VAL A 107 10.36 -7.69 2.08
C VAL A 107 9.95 -6.74 3.19
N VAL A 108 8.67 -6.39 3.25
CA VAL A 108 8.16 -5.46 4.25
C VAL A 108 6.75 -5.82 4.67
N THR A 109 6.40 -5.55 5.93
CA THR A 109 5.03 -5.72 6.43
C THR A 109 4.49 -4.36 6.88
N GLY A 110 3.31 -3.99 6.39
CA GLY A 110 2.66 -2.73 6.76
C GLY A 110 1.16 -2.85 6.80
N GLU A 111 0.48 -1.74 7.09
CA GLU A 111 -0.97 -1.66 7.11
C GLU A 111 -1.49 -1.14 5.77
N CYS A 112 -2.43 -1.86 5.16
CA CYS A 112 -3.10 -1.38 3.95
C CYS A 112 -4.16 -0.34 4.32
N ILE A 113 -3.94 0.92 3.94
CA ILE A 113 -4.81 2.05 4.30
C ILE A 113 -5.73 2.50 3.15
N ALA A 114 -5.37 2.16 1.91
CA ALA A 114 -6.14 2.53 0.73
C ALA A 114 -5.88 1.57 -0.44
N ILE A 115 -6.66 1.75 -1.50
CA ILE A 115 -6.49 1.09 -2.79
C ILE A 115 -6.44 2.19 -3.85
N ILE A 116 -5.54 2.06 -4.82
CA ILE A 116 -5.48 2.96 -5.97
C ILE A 116 -5.80 2.22 -7.26
N TYR A 117 -6.59 2.86 -8.12
CA TYR A 117 -6.96 2.40 -9.45
C TYR A 117 -6.34 3.33 -10.49
N GLY A 118 -5.69 2.79 -11.51
CA GLY A 118 -5.27 3.59 -12.66
C GLY A 118 -6.50 3.94 -13.50
N ALA A 119 -6.71 5.22 -13.84
CA ALA A 119 -7.86 5.61 -14.67
C ALA A 119 -7.66 5.33 -16.17
N GLU A 120 -6.42 5.18 -16.64
CA GLU A 120 -6.11 4.97 -18.07
C GLU A 120 -5.66 3.55 -18.42
N ASP A 121 -5.21 2.78 -17.42
CA ASP A 121 -4.83 1.38 -17.60
C ASP A 121 -6.07 0.50 -17.44
N LYS A 122 -6.48 -0.18 -18.52
CA LYS A 122 -7.66 -1.09 -18.61
C LYS A 122 -7.54 -2.35 -17.75
N SER A 123 -6.69 -2.33 -16.72
CA SER A 123 -6.43 -3.47 -15.87
C SER A 123 -7.58 -3.70 -14.88
N ASP A 124 -8.38 -2.69 -14.51
CA ASP A 124 -9.44 -2.78 -13.47
C ASP A 124 -8.95 -3.40 -12.13
N GLU A 125 -7.63 -3.52 -11.94
CA GLU A 125 -7.02 -4.12 -10.76
C GLU A 125 -6.56 -3.03 -9.82
N GLY A 126 -7.19 -2.99 -8.65
CA GLY A 126 -6.78 -2.12 -7.56
C GLY A 126 -5.43 -2.53 -7.01
N LYS A 127 -4.51 -1.58 -6.89
CA LYS A 127 -3.22 -1.76 -6.22
C LYS A 127 -3.35 -1.34 -4.76
N LEU A 128 -2.82 -2.14 -3.84
CA LEU A 128 -2.87 -1.80 -2.42
C LEU A 128 -1.92 -0.64 -2.10
N ILE A 129 -2.33 0.23 -1.18
CA ILE A 129 -1.48 1.26 -0.56
C ILE A 129 -1.18 0.82 0.87
N VAL A 130 0.05 0.40 1.09
CA VAL A 130 0.53 -0.11 2.37
C VAL A 130 1.51 0.89 2.98
N VAL A 131 1.44 1.09 4.30
CA VAL A 131 2.29 2.04 5.04
C VAL A 131 2.82 1.41 6.33
N PRO A 132 3.86 2.00 6.96
CA PRO A 132 4.24 1.64 8.33
C PRO A 132 3.03 1.62 9.28
N PRO A 133 2.96 0.68 10.24
CA PRO A 133 1.84 0.58 11.16
C PRO A 133 1.58 1.90 11.90
N GLY A 134 0.34 2.40 11.85
CA GLY A 134 -0.05 3.66 12.51
C GLY A 134 0.32 4.93 11.75
N MET A 135 0.89 4.83 10.54
CA MET A 135 1.02 5.96 9.63
C MET A 135 -0.31 6.19 8.91
N GLU A 136 -0.71 7.46 8.79
CA GLU A 136 -1.88 7.90 8.05
C GLU A 136 -1.46 8.77 6.88
N LEU A 137 -2.09 8.60 5.72
CA LEU A 137 -1.87 9.45 4.55
C LEU A 137 -3.21 9.91 3.97
N SER A 138 -3.29 11.19 3.60
CA SER A 138 -4.43 11.70 2.84
C SER A 138 -4.44 11.15 1.42
N ASN A 139 -5.62 11.03 0.81
CA ASN A 139 -5.74 10.60 -0.59
C ASN A 139 -4.87 11.46 -1.54
N ARG A 140 -4.77 12.77 -1.29
CA ARG A 140 -3.90 13.67 -2.06
C ARG A 140 -2.42 13.32 -1.91
N ALA A 141 -1.98 12.98 -0.70
CA ALA A 141 -0.59 12.56 -0.45
C ALA A 141 -0.29 11.22 -1.12
N ILE A 142 -1.23 10.27 -1.09
CA ILE A 142 -1.12 8.99 -1.78
C ILE A 142 -0.97 9.21 -3.29
N VAL A 143 -1.88 9.96 -3.92
CA VAL A 143 -1.80 10.27 -5.36
C VAL A 143 -0.47 10.92 -5.71
N ALA A 144 -0.04 11.92 -4.94
CA ALA A 144 1.24 12.59 -5.19
C ALA A 144 2.45 11.64 -5.10
N ALA A 145 2.43 10.70 -4.14
CA ALA A 145 3.53 9.75 -3.95
C ALA A 145 3.67 8.73 -5.09
N VAL A 146 2.58 8.39 -5.78
CA VAL A 146 2.59 7.41 -6.87
C VAL A 146 2.37 8.02 -8.25
N ALA A 147 2.28 9.36 -8.37
CA ALA A 147 2.05 10.06 -9.63
C ALA A 147 3.12 9.83 -10.71
N PHE A 148 4.32 9.35 -10.31
CA PHE A 148 5.36 8.95 -11.25
C PHE A 148 4.94 7.76 -12.15
N GLN A 149 3.93 7.01 -11.72
CA GLN A 149 3.38 5.85 -12.44
C GLN A 149 1.86 5.95 -12.63
N GLU A 150 1.11 6.44 -11.63
CA GLU A 150 -0.36 6.47 -11.63
C GLU A 150 -0.88 7.91 -11.85
N ILE A 151 -0.62 8.50 -13.02
CA ILE A 151 -0.91 9.91 -13.35
C ILE A 151 -2.37 10.32 -13.05
N HIS A 152 -3.32 9.40 -13.22
CA HIS A 152 -4.75 9.60 -12.96
C HIS A 152 -5.30 8.63 -11.90
N GLY A 153 -4.50 8.30 -10.89
CA GLY A 153 -4.89 7.37 -9.85
C GLY A 153 -6.13 7.81 -9.05
N VAL A 154 -7.14 6.94 -8.96
CA VAL A 154 -8.32 7.13 -8.09
C VAL A 154 -8.11 6.33 -6.80
N VAL A 155 -8.19 7.00 -5.66
CA VAL A 155 -7.95 6.39 -4.33
C VAL A 155 -9.27 6.06 -3.62
N VAL A 156 -9.36 4.84 -3.10
CA VAL A 156 -10.42 4.39 -2.18
C VAL A 156 -9.77 4.04 -0.85
N SER A 157 -9.96 4.90 0.15
CA SER A 157 -9.47 4.73 1.52
C SER A 157 -10.56 4.13 2.43
N ARG A 158 -10.17 3.71 3.64
CA ARG A 158 -11.14 3.56 4.72
C ARG A 158 -11.77 4.92 5.02
N GLY A 159 -13.10 4.97 5.06
CA GLY A 159 -13.87 6.14 5.52
C GLY A 159 -13.82 6.27 7.03
#